data_AF-A0A9D9LB25-F1
#
_entry.id   AF-A0A9D9LB25-F1
#
_cell.length_a   1.000
_cell.length_b   1.000
_cell.length_c   1.000
_cell.angle_alpha   90.00
_cell.angle_beta   90.00
_cell.angle_gamma   90.00
#
_symmetry.space_group_name_H-M   'P 1'
#
loop_
_entity.id
_entity.type
_entity.pdbx_description
1 polymer ?
#
loop_
_entity_poly.entity_id
_entity_poly.type
_entity_poly.pdbx_seq_one_letter_code
_entity_poly.pdbx_strand_id
1 'polypeptide(L)' 'MLKVVIEDENGVIAGIKDIPDGDVSLSIGRHSDCDVLLTGAGISRHHARLHVLGGTAFVEDTGSAAGTFLNDAQVTEM' A
#
# COMPACT_ATOMS: atom_id res chain seq x y z
N MET A 1 -1.69 3.94 -17.78
CA MET A 1 -0.91 2.91 -17.07
C MET A 1 -0.05 3.51 -15.96
N LEU A 2 -0.52 3.36 -14.72
CA LEU A 2 0.22 3.71 -13.51
C LEU A 2 1.01 2.48 -13.02
N LYS A 3 2.07 2.71 -12.24
CA LYS A 3 2.84 1.65 -11.59
C LYS A 3 2.97 1.95 -10.12
N VAL A 4 2.80 0.93 -9.30
CA VAL A 4 3.16 0.96 -7.88
C VAL A 4 4.53 0.32 -7.74
N VAL A 5 5.49 1.08 -7.24
CA VAL A 5 6.83 0.60 -6.91
C VAL A 5 6.89 0.45 -5.39
N ILE A 6 7.37 -0.70 -4.95
CA ILE A 6 7.54 -1.04 -3.54
C ILE A 6 9.03 -1.03 -3.27
N GLU A 7 9.44 -0.14 -2.38
CA GLU A 7 10.83 -0.01 -1.92
C GLU A 7 10.89 -0.31 -0.43
N ASP A 8 11.97 -0.97 -0.01
CA ASP A 8 12.27 -1.14 1.41
C ASP A 8 12.90 0.13 2.00
N GLU A 9 13.17 0.11 3.30
CA GLU A 9 13.79 1.23 4.01
C GLU A 9 15.20 1.61 3.51
N ASN A 10 15.87 0.72 2.76
CA ASN A 10 17.18 0.96 2.17
C ASN A 10 17.08 1.46 0.71
N GLY A 11 15.86 1.67 0.20
CA GLY A 11 15.61 2.05 -1.19
C GLY A 11 15.74 0.90 -2.18
N VAL A 12 15.76 -0.36 -1.72
CA VAL A 12 15.78 -1.52 -2.59
C VAL A 12 14.37 -1.80 -3.08
N ILE A 13 14.18 -1.82 -4.39
CA ILE A 13 12.89 -2.20 -5.00
C ILE A 13 12.61 -3.66 -4.69
N ALA A 14 11.62 -3.89 -3.83
CA ALA A 14 11.13 -5.21 -3.44
C ALA A 14 10.04 -5.72 -4.40
N GLY A 15 9.38 -4.83 -5.15
CA GLY A 15 8.35 -5.22 -6.12
C GLY A 15 7.86 -4.07 -6.98
N ILE A 16 7.30 -4.41 -8.14
CA ILE A 16 6.62 -3.48 -9.03
C ILE A 16 5.29 -4.11 -9.45
N LYS A 17 4.20 -3.36 -9.32
CA LYS A 17 2.87 -3.80 -9.75
C LYS A 17 2.30 -2.81 -10.76
N ASP A 18 1.96 -3.32 -11.94
CA ASP A 18 1.26 -2.55 -12.95
C ASP A 18 -0.21 -2.38 -12.55
N ILE A 19 -0.72 -1.16 -12.70
CA ILE A 19 -2.10 -0.82 -12.38
C ILE A 19 -2.88 -0.72 -13.70
N PRO A 20 -3.94 -1.54 -13.88
CA PRO A 20 -4.77 -1.46 -15.07
C PRO A 20 -5.46 -0.09 -15.14
N ASP A 21 -5.89 0.29 -16.34
CA ASP A 21 -6.67 1.51 -16.50
C ASP A 21 -8.06 1.33 -15.87
N GLY A 22 -8.56 2.38 -15.21
CA GLY A 22 -9.83 2.38 -14.48
C GLY A 22 -9.63 2.46 -12.96
N ASP A 23 -10.73 2.26 -12.24
CA ASP A 23 -10.75 2.33 -10.78
C ASP A 23 -10.28 0.99 -10.19
N VAL A 24 -9.32 1.04 -9.27
CA VAL A 24 -8.72 -0.16 -8.65
C VAL A 24 -8.53 0.03 -7.15
N SER A 25 -8.67 -1.06 -6.40
CA SER A 25 -8.36 -1.15 -4.97
C SER A 25 -7.36 -2.28 -4.75
N LEU A 26 -6.20 -1.98 -4.18
CA LEU A 26 -5.17 -2.97 -3.85
C LEU A 26 -4.98 -3.07 -2.33
N SER A 27 -5.10 -4.28 -1.80
CA SER A 27 -4.78 -4.58 -0.41
C SER A 27 -3.27 -4.72 -0.17
N ILE A 28 -2.76 -4.12 0.90
CA ILE A 28 -1.35 -4.15 1.28
C ILE A 28 -1.22 -4.76 2.67
N GLY A 29 -0.35 -5.76 2.82
CA GLY A 29 -0.16 -6.39 4.12
C GLY A 29 0.76 -7.60 4.09
N ARG A 30 0.94 -8.21 5.27
CA ARG A 30 1.82 -9.37 5.46
C ARG A 30 1.14 -10.71 5.20
N HIS A 31 -0.19 -10.71 5.08
CA HIS A 31 -0.92 -11.93 4.79
C HIS A 31 -0.91 -12.23 3.29
N SER A 32 -0.90 -13.51 2.92
CA SER A 32 -0.69 -13.96 1.53
C SER A 32 -1.88 -13.67 0.60
N ASP A 33 -3.01 -13.22 1.14
CA ASP A 33 -4.18 -12.80 0.36
C ASP A 33 -4.12 -11.32 -0.05
N CYS A 34 -3.12 -10.58 0.39
CA CYS A 34 -2.94 -9.19 0.00
C CYS A 34 -2.41 -9.09 -1.43
N ASP A 35 -2.93 -8.10 -2.16
CA ASP A 35 -2.49 -7.75 -3.51
C ASP A 35 -1.01 -7.36 -3.58
N VAL A 36 -0.53 -6.75 -2.49
CA VAL A 36 0.85 -6.38 -2.24
C VAL A 36 1.28 -7.02 -0.93
N LEU A 37 2.02 -8.13 -1.04
CA LEU A 37 2.56 -8.86 0.10
C LEU A 37 3.87 -8.23 0.58
N LEU A 38 3.90 -7.78 1.83
CA LEU A 38 5.10 -7.23 2.47
C LEU A 38 5.42 -8.02 3.75
N THR A 39 6.62 -8.58 3.85
CA THR A 39 6.98 -9.55 4.91
C THR A 39 7.64 -8.94 6.15
N GLY A 40 7.75 -7.61 6.22
CA GLY A 40 8.37 -6.90 7.35
C GLY A 40 7.65 -7.10 8.68
N ALA A 41 8.42 -7.14 9.78
CA ALA A 41 7.89 -7.42 11.12
C ALA A 41 6.87 -6.38 11.62
N GLY A 42 7.00 -5.11 11.21
CA GLY A 42 6.06 -4.02 11.54
C GLY A 42 4.76 -4.04 10.72
N ILE A 43 4.63 -4.96 9.78
CA ILE A 43 3.51 -4.96 8.82
C ILE A 43 2.39 -5.85 9.34
N SER A 44 1.20 -5.26 9.37
CA SER A 44 -0.03 -5.94 9.80
C SER A 44 -0.52 -6.90 8.71
N ARG A 45 -1.36 -7.87 9.08
CA ARG A 45 -1.90 -8.86 8.13
C ARG A 45 -2.61 -8.17 6.96
N HIS A 46 -3.47 -7.22 7.29
CA HIS A 46 -4.01 -6.20 6.39
C HIS A 46 -3.62 -4.86 7.00
N HIS A 47 -2.79 -4.11 6.30
CA HIS A 47 -2.14 -2.92 6.86
C HIS A 47 -2.72 -1.65 6.26
N ALA A 48 -2.81 -1.61 4.94
CA ALA A 48 -3.34 -0.48 4.21
C ALA A 48 -4.07 -0.94 2.94
N ARG A 49 -4.79 -0.03 2.31
CA ARG A 49 -5.32 -0.23 0.96
C ARG A 49 -5.02 1.00 0.11
N LEU A 50 -4.64 0.75 -1.13
CA LEU A 50 -4.41 1.77 -2.15
C LEU A 50 -5.61 1.79 -3.10
N HIS A 51 -6.29 2.91 -3.19
CA HIS A 51 -7.32 3.16 -4.19
C HIS A 51 -6.72 4.02 -5.30
N VAL A 52 -6.99 3.66 -6.54
CA VAL A 52 -6.72 4.50 -7.71
C VAL A 52 -8.07 4.79 -8.33
N LEU A 53 -8.54 6.03 -8.22
CA LEU A 53 -9.86 6.46 -8.70
C LEU A 53 -9.68 7.59 -9.71
N GLY A 54 -10.13 7.41 -10.94
CA GLY A 54 -9.96 8.40 -12.00
C GLY A 54 -8.50 8.84 -12.21
N GLY A 55 -7.54 7.93 -12.00
CA GLY A 55 -6.10 8.21 -12.09
C GLY A 55 -5.48 8.90 -10.87
N THR A 56 -6.27 9.17 -9.82
CA THR A 56 -5.77 9.71 -8.55
C THR A 56 -5.60 8.61 -7.52
N ALA A 57 -4.46 8.57 -6.85
CA ALA A 57 -4.16 7.57 -5.83
C ALA A 57 -4.52 8.08 -4.42
N PHE A 58 -5.18 7.23 -3.64
CA PHE A 58 -5.53 7.44 -2.24
C PHE A 58 -5.06 6.24 -1.42
N VAL A 59 -4.61 6.48 -0.20
CA VAL A 59 -4.21 5.42 0.73
C VAL A 59 -5.08 5.49 1.98
N GLU A 60 -5.57 4.34 2.43
CA GLU A 60 -6.26 4.16 3.70
C GLU A 60 -5.45 3.23 4.61
N ASP A 61 -5.32 3.59 5.88
CA ASP A 61 -4.88 2.66 6.92
C ASP A 61 -6.05 1.76 7.32
N THR A 62 -5.81 0.46 7.52
CA THR A 62 -6.88 -0.49 7.87
C THR A 62 -6.85 -0.91 9.35
N GLY A 63 -6.48 0.00 10.24
CA GLY A 63 -6.28 -0.27 11.67
C GLY A 63 -4.95 -0.98 11.95
N SER A 64 -3.89 -0.56 11.26
CA SER A 64 -2.59 -1.20 11.38
C SER A 64 -1.90 -0.89 12.70
N ALA A 65 -1.06 -1.82 13.17
CA ALA A 65 -0.39 -1.67 14.47
C ALA A 65 0.67 -0.57 14.51
N ALA A 66 1.34 -0.32 13.38
CA ALA A 66 2.39 0.69 13.26
C ALA A 66 1.90 2.01 12.64
N GLY A 67 0.68 2.02 12.08
CA GLY A 67 0.13 3.13 11.31
C GLY A 67 0.67 3.17 9.87
N THR A 68 -0.09 3.84 9.01
CA THR A 68 0.31 4.17 7.63
C THR A 68 0.68 5.65 7.55
N PHE A 69 1.73 5.98 6.79
CA PHE A 69 2.23 7.35 6.64
C PHE A 69 2.30 7.72 5.15
N LEU A 70 1.87 8.94 4.82
CA LEU A 70 1.98 9.54 3.49
C LEU A 70 2.79 10.83 3.60
N ASN A 71 3.98 10.87 3.00
CA ASN A 71 4.90 12.01 3.08
C ASN A 71 5.16 12.44 4.54
N ASP A 72 5.54 11.48 5.39
CA ASP A 72 5.81 11.65 6.82
C ASP A 72 4.60 12.05 7.69
N ALA A 73 3.43 12.29 7.09
CA ALA A 73 2.19 12.53 7.83
C ALA A 73 1.44 11.21 8.04
N GLN A 74 1.05 10.93 9.28
CA GLN A 74 0.25 9.75 9.59
C GLN A 74 -1.12 9.88 8.92
N VAL A 75 -1.54 8.83 8.21
CA VAL A 75 -2.87 8.70 7.66
C VAL A 75 -3.81 8.39 8.81
N THR A 76 -4.71 9.32 9.12
CA THR A 76 -5.80 9.11 10.05
C THR A 76 -7.07 8.84 9.24
N GLU A 77 -7.90 7.89 9.68
CA GLU A 77 -9.24 7.71 9.09
C GLU A 77 -9.98 9.05 9.02
N MET A 78 -10.71 9.28 7.93
CA MET A 78 -11.73 10.33 7.82
C MET A 78 -13.11 9.72 8.01
#